data_AF-A0A667GPS3-F1
#
_entry.id   AF-A0A667GPS3-F1
#
_cell.length_a   1.000
_cell.length_b   1.000
_cell.length_c   1.000
_cell.angle_alpha   90.00
_cell.angle_beta   90.00
_cell.angle_gamma   90.00
#
_symmetry.space_group_name_H-M   'P 1'
#
loop_
_entity.id
_entity.type
_entity.pdbx_description
1 polymer ?
#
loop_
_entity_poly.entity_id
_entity_poly.type
_entity_poly.pdbx_seq_one_letter_code
_entity_poly.pdbx_strand_id
1 'polypeptide(L)' 'MNGLTLEGQKCSVIPDSLLKDKEFTMDLHTKSMGRAPTLNITVTMTAKTLALLMGKGVHGGMMV' A
#
# COMPACT_ATOMS: atom_id res chain seq x y z
N MET A 1 4.36 -11.10 -13.07
CA MET A 1 4.31 -10.64 -11.66
C MET A 1 2.89 -10.78 -11.17
N ASN A 2 2.67 -11.60 -10.15
CA ASN A 2 1.36 -11.76 -9.53
C ASN A 2 1.14 -10.54 -8.61
N GLY A 3 0.01 -9.85 -8.75
CA GLY A 3 -0.32 -8.70 -7.88
C GLY A 3 -0.63 -9.15 -6.46
N LEU A 4 -0.56 -8.21 -5.51
CA LEU A 4 -0.99 -8.43 -4.12
C LEU A 4 -2.51 -8.21 -4.00
N THR A 5 -3.15 -8.92 -3.07
CA THR A 5 -4.53 -8.65 -2.67
C THR A 5 -4.59 -8.35 -1.18
N LEU A 6 -5.30 -7.29 -0.80
CA LEU A 6 -5.68 -7.00 0.59
C LEU A 6 -7.18 -7.15 0.71
N GLU A 7 -7.67 -8.04 1.57
CA GLU A 7 -9.11 -8.31 1.73
C GLU A 7 -9.84 -8.57 0.38
N GLY A 8 -9.18 -9.25 -0.56
CA GLY A 8 -9.71 -9.51 -1.91
C GLY A 8 -9.60 -8.33 -2.90
N GLN A 9 -9.25 -7.12 -2.46
CA GLN A 9 -8.97 -5.98 -3.33
C GLN A 9 -7.58 -6.12 -3.95
N LYS A 10 -7.51 -6.20 -5.28
CA LYS A 10 -6.24 -6.25 -6.02
C LYS A 10 -5.50 -4.92 -5.88
N CYS A 11 -4.20 -5.01 -5.68
CA CYS A 11 -3.28 -3.88 -5.55
C CYS A 11 -2.09 -4.03 -6.51
N SER A 12 -1.59 -2.89 -6.98
CA SER A 12 -0.25 -2.77 -7.54
C SER A 12 0.70 -2.40 -6.42
N VAL A 13 1.87 -3.04 -6.37
CA VAL A 13 2.95 -2.65 -5.46
C VAL A 13 3.71 -1.48 -6.08
N ILE A 14 3.97 -0.45 -5.27
CA ILE A 14 4.80 0.72 -5.55
C ILE A 14 5.90 0.75 -4.48
N PRO A 15 7.06 1.40 -4.73
CA PRO A 15 8.38 0.83 -4.41
C PRO A 15 8.40 0.05 -3.08
N ASP A 16 8.82 -1.22 -3.16
CA ASP A 16 8.86 -2.10 -2.01
C ASP A 16 10.18 -1.92 -1.24
N SER A 17 10.05 -1.43 -0.02
CA SER A 17 11.15 -1.29 0.93
C SER A 17 10.77 -1.79 2.31
N LEU A 18 9.77 -2.68 2.40
CA LEU A 18 9.22 -3.13 3.68
C LEU A 18 10.27 -3.81 4.57
N LEU A 19 11.22 -4.50 3.95
CA LEU A 19 12.33 -5.20 4.62
C LEU A 19 13.67 -4.46 4.50
N LYS A 20 13.68 -3.26 3.92
CA LYS A 20 14.88 -2.44 3.78
C LYS A 20 15.12 -1.69 5.08
N ASP A 21 16.34 -1.78 5.61
CA ASP A 21 16.74 -1.11 6.84
C ASP A 21 16.41 0.39 6.79
N LYS A 22 15.83 0.90 7.88
CA LYS A 22 15.38 2.30 8.09
C LYS A 22 14.22 2.80 7.24
N GLU A 23 13.77 2.05 6.23
CA GLU A 23 12.62 2.45 5.41
C GLU A 23 11.34 1.79 5.91
N PHE A 24 11.34 0.46 6.06
CA PHE A 24 10.24 -0.34 6.64
C PHE A 24 8.85 -0.04 6.09
N THR A 25 8.76 0.51 4.88
CA THR A 25 7.51 0.90 4.24
C THR A 25 7.38 0.26 2.86
N MET A 26 6.14 -0.01 2.46
CA MET A 26 5.80 -0.28 1.07
C MET A 26 4.52 0.47 0.74
N ASP A 27 4.43 0.97 -0.49
CA ASP A 27 3.22 1.61 -0.98
C ASP A 27 2.47 0.67 -1.92
N LEU A 28 1.15 0.76 -1.87
CA LEU A 28 0.25 0.03 -2.73
C LEU A 28 -0.74 1.00 -3.34
N HIS A 29 -1.19 0.68 -4.55
CA HIS A 29 -2.31 1.36 -5.19
C HIS A 29 -3.36 0.34 -5.57
N THR A 30 -4.60 0.54 -5.11
CA THR A 30 -5.68 -0.37 -5.44
C THR A 30 -5.97 -0.33 -6.95
N LYS A 31 -6.28 -1.48 -7.52
CA LYS A 31 -6.76 -1.59 -8.90
C LYS A 31 -8.27 -1.42 -8.91
N SER A 32 -8.77 -0.51 -9.73
CA SER A 32 -10.21 -0.32 -9.85
C SER A 32 -10.91 -1.59 -10.35
N MET A 33 -12.03 -1.94 -9.72
CA MET A 33 -13.00 -2.85 -10.28
C MET A 33 -14.04 -2.01 -11.03
N GLY A 34 -13.86 -1.86 -12.35
CA GLY A 34 -14.74 -1.03 -13.19
C GLY A 34 -14.38 0.46 -13.11
N ARG A 35 -15.33 1.30 -12.66
CA ARG A 35 -15.15 2.77 -12.53
C ARG A 35 -15.05 3.23 -11.06
N ALA A 36 -14.81 2.31 -10.13
CA ALA A 36 -14.63 2.67 -8.72
C ALA A 36 -13.35 3.50 -8.52
N PRO A 37 -13.33 4.48 -7.60
CA PRO A 37 -12.13 5.22 -7.27
C PRO A 37 -11.05 4.29 -6.71
N THR A 38 -9.80 4.58 -7.04
CA THR A 38 -8.64 3.89 -6.49
C THR A 38 -8.09 4.63 -5.28
N LEU A 39 -7.35 3.91 -4.44
CA LEU A 39 -6.84 4.38 -3.16
C LEU A 39 -5.35 4.05 -3.06
N ASN A 40 -4.60 4.96 -2.46
CA ASN A 40 -3.23 4.67 -2.03
C ASN A 40 -3.28 4.02 -0.65
N ILE A 41 -2.41 3.03 -0.43
CA ILE A 41 -2.25 2.35 0.85
C ILE A 41 -0.76 2.33 1.15
N THR A 42 -0.40 2.78 2.34
CA THR A 42 0.96 2.65 2.86
C THR A 42 0.95 1.54 3.90
N VAL A 43 1.89 0.61 3.80
CA VAL A 43 2.11 -0.45 4.78
C VAL A 43 3.44 -0.18 5.46
N THR A 44 3.44 -0.11 6.79
CA THR A 44 4.64 0.10 7.60
C THR A 44 4.88 -1.11 8.50
N MET A 45 6.10 -1.65 8.47
CA MET A 45 6.51 -2.73 9.36
C MET A 45 7.07 -2.16 10.66
N THR A 46 6.54 -2.66 11.77
CA THR A 46 7.11 -2.46 13.10
C THR A 46 7.76 -3.75 13.59
N ALA A 47 8.33 -3.74 14.79
CA ALA A 47 8.94 -4.94 15.38
C ALA A 47 7.99 -6.14 15.52
N LYS A 48 6.67 -5.93 15.56
CA LYS A 48 5.68 -6.99 15.82
C LYS A 48 4.45 -6.95 14.91
N THR A 49 4.24 -5.88 14.15
CA THR A 49 3.00 -5.65 13.41
C THR A 49 3.25 -5.01 12.05
N LEU A 50 2.26 -5.15 11.16
CA LEU A 50 2.13 -4.34 9.96
C LEU A 50 1.00 -3.33 10.21
N ALA A 51 1.31 -2.03 10.10
CA ALA A 51 0.31 -0.97 10.10
C ALA A 51 -0.08 -0.67 8.65
N LEU A 52 -1.38 -0.58 8.37
CA LEU A 52 -1.91 -0.22 7.06
C LEU A 52 -2.69 1.09 7.16
N LEU A 53 -2.26 2.10 6.41
CA LEU A 53 -2.99 3.37 6.27
C LEU A 53 -3.57 3.45 4.86
N MET A 54 -4.85 3.78 4.73
CA MET A 54 -5.54 3.91 3.45
C MET A 54 -6.02 5.34 3.25
N GLY A 55 -5.58 5.96 2.16
CA GLY A 55 -5.82 7.36 1.87
C GLY A 55 -6.84 7.56 0.75
N LYS A 56 -7.96 8.23 1.06
CA LYS A 56 -8.96 8.62 0.05
C LYS A 56 -8.61 10.00 -0.52
N GLY A 57 -8.21 10.05 -1.79
CA GLY A 57 -7.91 11.31 -2.49
C GLY A 57 -6.63 12.01 -2.03
N VAL A 58 -5.74 11.29 -1.35
CA VAL A 58 -4.42 11.79 -0.90
C VAL A 58 -3.31 11.14 -1.70
N HIS A 59 -2.26 11.92 -1.97
CA HIS A 59 -1.04 11.45 -2.61
C HIS A 59 -0.23 10.56 -1.65
N GLY A 60 0.32 9.44 -2.14
CA GLY A 60 1.00 8.44 -1.30
C GLY A 60 2.15 9.02 -0.46
N GLY A 61 2.91 9.97 -1.01
CA GLY A 61 4.01 10.64 -0.28
C GLY A 61 3.58 11.47 0.94
N MET A 62 2.28 11.62 1.22
CA MET A 62 1.77 12.29 2.43
C MET A 62 1.28 11.31 3.51
N MET A 63 1.39 10.00 3.28
CA MET A 63 0.83 8.95 4.15
C MET A 63 1.86 8.30 5.09
N VAL A 64 3.12 8.78 5.08
CA VAL A 64 4.24 8.28 5.90
C VAL A 64 4.71 9.37 6.84
#